data_AF-A0A1L8W8J5-F1
#
_entry.id   AF-A0A1L8W8J5-F1
#
_cell.length_a   1.000
_cell.length_b   1.000
_cell.length_c   1.000
_cell.angle_alpha   90.00
_cell.angle_beta   90.00
_cell.angle_gamma   90.00
#
_symmetry.space_group_name_H-M   'P 1'
#
loop_
_entity.id
_entity.type
_entity.pdbx_description
1 polymer ?
#
loop_
_entity_poly.entity_id
_entity_poly.type
_entity_poly.pdbx_seq_one_letter_code
_entity_poly.pdbx_strand_id
1 'polypeptide(L)'
;MLHALFTGDYRLNRSKGVFYIHIPKKKGAPYGNKNAIGNRGGGAPLGNLNAEKTGLYTDLMYRWQMAEIEKRLIEADCWSKEAVTYYAKKVKDGEMRVNISKQT
;
A
#
# COMPACT_ATOMS: atom_id res chain seq x y z
N MET A 1 6.05 -1.01 30.56
CA MET A 1 6.86 -0.10 31.41
C MET A 1 8.29 -0.60 31.54
N LEU A 2 8.51 -1.83 32.01
CA LEU A 2 9.85 -2.39 32.20
C LEU A 2 10.66 -2.52 30.88
N HIS A 3 10.02 -2.95 29.79
CA HIS A 3 10.67 -3.17 28.49
C HIS A 3 11.33 -1.90 27.89
N ALA A 4 10.75 -0.71 28.09
CA ALA A 4 11.29 0.53 27.53
C ALA A 4 12.51 1.06 28.28
N LEU A 5 12.67 0.70 29.56
CA LEU A 5 13.89 0.99 30.34
C LEU A 5 15.05 0.12 29.84
N PHE A 6 14.77 -1.11 29.41
CA PHE A 6 15.76 -2.01 28.83
C PHE A 6 16.15 -1.67 27.38
N THR A 7 15.26 -1.07 26.59
CA THR A 7 15.56 -0.71 25.18
C THR A 7 16.16 0.68 24.99
N GLY A 8 16.19 1.53 26.03
CA GLY A 8 16.77 2.89 25.94
C GLY A 8 15.87 3.95 25.27
N ASP A 9 14.63 3.62 24.93
CA ASP A 9 13.68 4.53 24.26
C ASP A 9 12.94 5.45 25.26
N TYR A 10 13.71 6.19 26.07
CA TYR A 10 13.18 7.18 27.00
C TYR A 10 13.89 8.53 26.88
N ARG A 11 13.14 9.62 27.08
CA ARG A 11 13.66 10.98 27.19
C ARG A 11 13.71 11.39 28.65
N LEU A 12 14.91 11.65 29.17
CA LEU A 12 15.10 12.09 30.56
C LEU A 12 15.12 13.62 30.67
N ASN A 13 14.28 14.19 31.53
CA ASN A 13 14.35 15.59 31.94
C ASN A 13 14.94 15.69 33.35
N ARG A 14 16.23 16.05 33.42
CA ARG A 14 17.00 16.10 34.68
C ARG A 14 16.59 17.25 35.61
N SER A 15 16.13 18.38 35.07
CA SER A 15 15.74 19.53 35.91
C SER A 15 14.42 19.31 36.65
N LYS A 16 13.54 18.46 36.09
CA LYS A 16 12.26 18.09 36.71
C LYS A 16 12.27 16.72 37.38
N GLY A 17 13.32 15.92 37.19
CA GLY A 17 13.40 14.54 37.70
C GLY A 17 12.41 13.56 37.04
N VAL A 18 11.96 13.85 35.81
CA VAL A 18 10.92 13.06 35.10
C VAL A 18 11.51 12.43 33.84
N PHE A 19 11.13 11.18 33.54
CA PHE A 19 11.43 10.53 32.27
C PHE A 19 10.15 10.30 31.46
N TYR A 20 10.22 10.52 30.15
CA TYR A 20 9.15 10.30 29.20
C TYR A 20 9.46 9.04 28.39
N ILE A 21 8.55 8.08 28.41
CA ILE A 21 8.67 6.85 27.63
C ILE A 21 7.87 7.01 26.33
N HIS A 22 8.48 6.71 25.18
CA HIS A 22 7.72 6.62 23.94
C HIS A 22 7.06 5.25 23.83
N ILE A 23 5.73 5.21 23.90
CA ILE A 23 4.96 3.98 23.70
C ILE A 23 4.45 3.98 22.25
N PRO A 24 4.92 3.09 21.37
CA PRO A 24 4.44 3.04 20.00
C PRO A 24 2.94 2.74 19.99
N LYS A 25 2.16 3.54 19.26
CA LYS A 25 0.71 3.34 19.13
C LYS A 25 0.45 2.06 18.34
N LYS A 26 -0.42 1.18 18.85
CA LYS A 26 -0.90 0.02 18.08
C LYS A 26 -1.61 0.49 16.81
N LYS A 27 -1.35 -0.15 15.67
CA LYS A 27 -2.09 0.07 14.44
C LYS A 27 -3.46 -0.64 14.51
N GLY A 28 -4.50 0.03 14.03
CA GLY A 28 -5.86 -0.50 13.94
C GLY A 28 -6.82 0.07 14.99
N ALA A 29 -8.09 -0.33 14.88
CA ALA A 29 -9.12 0.06 15.83
C ALA A 29 -8.78 -0.43 17.25
N PRO A 30 -9.13 0.35 18.29
CA PRO A 30 -8.96 -0.09 19.67
C PRO A 30 -9.77 -1.35 19.96
N TYR A 31 -9.28 -2.17 20.89
CA TYR A 31 -9.99 -3.37 21.35
C TYR A 31 -11.37 -3.00 21.89
N GLY A 32 -12.42 -3.70 21.45
CA GLY A 32 -13.80 -3.43 21.84
C GLY A 32 -14.48 -2.28 21.08
N ASN A 33 -13.90 -1.77 19.99
CA ASN A 33 -14.59 -0.79 19.15
C ASN A 33 -15.93 -1.36 18.63
N LYS A 34 -17.04 -0.69 18.99
CA LYS A 34 -18.41 -1.03 18.57
C LYS A 34 -18.65 -1.02 17.06
N ASN A 35 -17.82 -0.29 16.31
CA ASN A 35 -17.87 -0.26 14.84
C ASN A 35 -16.99 -1.33 14.19
N ALA A 36 -16.27 -2.14 14.98
CA ALA A 36 -15.40 -3.22 14.52
C ALA A 36 -15.69 -4.55 15.26
N ILE A 37 -16.96 -4.77 15.62
CA ILE A 37 -17.41 -6.02 16.25
C ILE A 37 -17.06 -7.19 15.31
N GLY A 38 -16.28 -8.16 15.81
CA GLY A 38 -15.77 -9.28 15.02
C GLY A 38 -14.33 -9.11 14.51
N ASN A 39 -13.80 -7.88 14.43
CA ASN A 39 -12.38 -7.61 14.17
C ASN A 39 -11.69 -7.20 15.47
N ARG A 40 -10.90 -8.09 16.08
CA ARG A 40 -10.26 -7.88 17.41
C ARG A 40 -9.17 -6.77 17.45
N GLY A 41 -9.16 -5.87 16.47
CA GLY A 41 -8.10 -4.89 16.24
C GLY A 41 -6.86 -5.54 15.61
N GLY A 42 -6.02 -4.73 14.97
CA GLY A 42 -4.73 -5.15 14.40
C GLY A 42 -4.66 -5.27 12.88
N GLY A 43 -5.79 -5.24 12.15
CA GLY A 43 -5.77 -5.34 10.69
C GLY A 43 -7.13 -5.13 10.04
N ALA A 44 -7.13 -5.04 8.70
CA ALA A 44 -8.36 -5.09 7.91
C ALA A 44 -9.05 -6.46 8.04
N PRO A 45 -10.39 -6.54 7.86
CA PRO A 45 -11.09 -7.81 7.85
C PRO A 45 -10.55 -8.77 6.79
N LEU A 46 -10.67 -10.08 7.05
CA LEU A 46 -10.44 -11.11 6.06
C LEU A 46 -11.37 -10.85 4.86
N GLY A 47 -10.81 -10.78 3.64
CA GLY A 47 -11.58 -10.43 2.43
C GLY A 47 -11.78 -8.93 2.19
N ASN A 48 -11.10 -8.04 2.91
CA ASN A 48 -11.08 -6.62 2.56
C ASN A 48 -10.37 -6.38 1.22
N LEU A 49 -11.14 -6.12 0.16
CA LEU A 49 -10.64 -5.82 -1.18
C LEU A 49 -10.03 -4.41 -1.29
N ASN A 50 -10.21 -3.51 -0.31
CA ASN A 50 -9.51 -2.21 -0.33
C ASN A 50 -7.98 -2.35 -0.20
N ALA A 51 -7.49 -3.52 0.25
CA ALA A 51 -6.07 -3.85 0.21
C ALA A 51 -5.65 -4.49 -1.12
N GLU A 52 -6.61 -4.91 -1.97
CA GLU A 52 -6.31 -5.43 -3.29
C GLU A 52 -5.85 -4.30 -4.19
N LYS A 53 -4.58 -4.36 -4.56
CA LYS A 53 -3.98 -3.46 -5.55
C LYS A 53 -4.15 -4.00 -6.97
N THR A 54 -4.89 -5.09 -7.16
CA THR A 54 -4.89 -5.92 -8.38
C THR A 54 -6.26 -6.53 -8.66
N GLY A 55 -6.76 -6.37 -9.89
CA GLY A 55 -8.11 -6.78 -10.31
C GLY A 55 -8.67 -5.90 -11.44
N LEU A 56 -9.78 -6.31 -12.06
CA LEU A 56 -10.43 -5.56 -13.16
C LEU A 56 -10.92 -4.17 -12.71
N TYR A 57 -11.20 -4.00 -11.41
CA TYR A 57 -11.70 -2.75 -10.82
C TYR A 57 -10.65 -1.99 -10.00
N THR A 58 -9.39 -2.44 -10.00
CA THR A 58 -8.33 -1.84 -9.17
C THR A 58 -7.44 -0.94 -10.01
N ASP A 59 -7.27 0.30 -9.55
CA ASP A 59 -6.44 1.38 -10.09
C ASP A 59 -6.72 1.76 -11.57
N LEU A 60 -7.50 2.82 -11.73
CA LEU A 60 -7.80 3.42 -13.04
C LEU A 60 -6.52 3.78 -13.82
N MET A 61 -5.45 4.19 -13.12
CA MET A 61 -4.19 4.56 -13.75
C MET A 61 -3.48 3.35 -14.36
N TYR A 62 -3.48 2.21 -13.67
CA TYR A 62 -2.95 0.95 -14.21
C TYR A 62 -3.67 0.57 -15.50
N ARG A 63 -5.00 0.67 -15.52
CA ARG A 63 -5.81 0.34 -16.71
C ARG A 63 -5.49 1.24 -17.90
N TRP A 64 -5.36 2.54 -17.69
CA TRP A 64 -5.00 3.47 -18.77
C TRP A 64 -3.59 3.23 -19.31
N GLN A 65 -2.62 2.94 -18.44
CA GLN A 65 -1.27 2.59 -18.88
C GLN A 65 -1.27 1.31 -19.69
N MET A 66 -2.00 0.27 -19.27
CA MET A 66 -2.10 -0.99 -20.00
C MET A 66 -2.79 -0.81 -21.36
N ALA A 67 -3.86 -0.02 -21.44
CA ALA A 67 -4.55 0.25 -22.70
C ALA A 67 -3.62 0.96 -23.72
N GLU A 68 -2.83 1.93 -23.27
CA GLU A 68 -1.87 2.63 -24.13
C GLU A 68 -0.72 1.72 -24.57
N ILE A 69 -0.23 0.84 -23.69
CA ILE A 69 0.79 -0.16 -24.05
C ILE A 69 0.24 -1.11 -25.10
N GLU A 70 -0.95 -1.64 -24.88
CA GLU A 70 -1.59 -2.58 -25.79
C GLU A 70 -1.82 -1.94 -27.17
N LYS A 71 -2.30 -0.69 -27.21
CA LYS A 71 -2.43 0.10 -28.43
C LYS A 71 -1.10 0.19 -29.19
N ARG A 72 -0.01 0.54 -28.50
CA ARG A 72 1.33 0.63 -29.12
C ARG A 72 1.84 -0.71 -29.63
N LEU A 73 1.57 -1.80 -28.93
CA LEU A 73 1.95 -3.14 -29.37
C LEU A 73 1.21 -3.55 -30.64
N ILE A 74 -0.08 -3.22 -30.73
CA ILE A 74 -0.90 -3.45 -31.92
C ILE A 74 -0.39 -2.60 -33.09
N GLU A 75 -0.14 -1.31 -32.87
CA GLU A 75 0.37 -0.39 -33.90
C GLU A 75 1.76 -0.80 -34.43
N ALA A 76 2.59 -1.37 -33.57
CA ALA A 76 3.92 -1.88 -33.94
C ALA A 76 3.91 -3.33 -34.45
N ASP A 77 2.73 -3.95 -34.62
CA ASP A 77 2.55 -5.36 -35.03
C ASP A 77 3.35 -6.37 -34.16
N CYS A 78 3.57 -6.01 -32.89
CA CYS A 78 4.28 -6.83 -31.91
C CYS A 78 3.38 -7.29 -30.77
N TRP A 79 2.06 -7.21 -30.97
CA TRP A 79 1.08 -7.68 -30.01
C TRP A 79 1.16 -9.20 -29.85
N SER A 80 1.35 -9.63 -28.61
CA SER A 80 1.21 -11.02 -28.19
C SER A 80 0.80 -11.08 -26.73
N LYS A 81 0.22 -12.21 -26.32
CA LYS A 81 -0.15 -12.43 -24.91
C LYS A 81 1.07 -12.35 -24.00
N GLU A 82 2.22 -12.83 -24.46
CA GLU A 82 3.50 -12.80 -23.77
C GLU A 82 4.01 -11.36 -23.60
N ALA A 83 3.90 -10.52 -24.65
CA ALA A 83 4.29 -9.12 -24.59
C ALA A 83 3.40 -8.34 -23.61
N VAL A 84 2.08 -8.49 -23.70
CA VAL A 84 1.13 -7.80 -22.80
C VAL A 84 1.36 -8.22 -21.35
N THR A 85 1.56 -9.51 -21.09
CA THR A 85 1.82 -10.00 -19.72
C THR A 85 3.17 -9.54 -19.17
N TYR A 86 4.20 -9.43 -20.00
CA TYR A 86 5.50 -8.88 -19.61
C TYR A 86 5.38 -7.42 -19.15
N TYR A 87 4.72 -6.57 -19.95
CA TYR A 87 4.53 -5.17 -19.58
C TYR A 87 3.59 -4.99 -18.39
N ALA A 88 2.56 -5.83 -18.25
CA ALA A 88 1.68 -5.84 -17.08
C ALA A 88 2.46 -6.04 -15.77
N LYS A 89 3.44 -6.95 -15.74
CA LYS A 89 4.33 -7.14 -14.59
C LYS A 89 5.15 -5.88 -14.31
N LYS A 90 5.80 -5.31 -15.33
CA LYS A 90 6.62 -4.09 -15.16
C LYS A 90 5.84 -2.88 -14.66
N VAL A 91 4.62 -2.68 -15.14
CA VAL A 91 3.76 -1.59 -14.65
C VAL A 91 3.37 -1.84 -13.20
N LYS A 92 2.99 -3.08 -12.86
CA LYS A 92 2.59 -3.48 -11.51
C LYS A 92 3.72 -3.39 -10.49
N ASP A 93 4.94 -3.75 -10.90
CA ASP A 93 6.15 -3.64 -10.09
C ASP A 93 6.68 -2.20 -10.01
N GLY A 94 6.10 -1.28 -10.80
CA GLY A 94 6.46 0.14 -10.83
C GLY A 94 7.73 0.44 -11.62
N GLU A 95 8.31 -0.57 -12.29
CA GLU A 95 9.48 -0.44 -13.16
C GLU A 95 9.19 0.36 -14.43
N MET A 96 7.92 0.39 -14.86
CA MET A 96 7.49 1.10 -16.06
C MET A 96 6.27 1.96 -15.78
N ARG A 97 6.29 3.19 -16.28
CA ARG A 97 5.14 4.11 -16.29
C ARG A 97 5.02 4.74 -17.65
N VAL A 98 3.82 4.69 -18.21
CA VAL A 98 3.52 5.36 -19.47
C VAL A 98 2.92 6.72 -19.16
N ASN A 99 3.49 7.76 -19.78
CA ASN A 99 3.00 9.11 -19.62
C ASN A 99 1.75 9.28 -20.48
N ILE A 100 0.59 9.38 -19.84
CA ILE A 100 -0.71 9.56 -20.50
C ILE A 100 -0.90 11.07 -20.72
N SER A 101 -0.04 11.70 -21.51
CA SER A 101 -0.30 13.07 -21.94
C SER A 101 -1.50 13.05 -22.88
N LYS A 102 -2.53 13.84 -22.56
CA LYS A 102 -3.77 13.96 -23.34
C LYS A 102 -3.45 14.11 -24.82
N GLN A 103 -3.91 13.17 -25.64
CA GLN A 103 -4.09 13.39 -27.07
C GLN A 103 -5.20 14.45 -27.17
N THR A 104 -4.80 15.72 -27.30
CA THR A 104 -5.66 16.82 -27.77
C THR A 104 -6.10 16.57 -29.20
#